data_AF-A0A1F2XP42-F1
#
_entry.id   AF-A0A1F2XP42-F1
#
_cell.length_a   1.000
_cell.length_b   1.000
_cell.length_c   1.000
_cell.angle_alpha   90.00
_cell.angle_beta   90.00
_cell.angle_gamma   90.00
#
_symmetry.space_group_name_H-M   'P 1'
#
loop_
_entity.id
_entity.type
_entity.pdbx_description
1 polymer ?
#
loop_
_entity_poly.entity_id
_entity_poly.type
_entity_poly.pdbx_seq_one_letter_code
_entity_poly.pdbx_strand_id
1 'polypeptide(L)' 'MSSFFASRHMPCAECGASVDASEREEHVCDPERLLDYRVFQLRDEVAGFEGVLEAYLDSPQGRFQQWLAERERRPP' A
#
# COMPACT_ATOMS: atom_id res chain seq x y z
N MET A 1 21.39 35.12 -6.74
CA MET A 1 21.59 33.75 -7.27
C MET A 1 21.36 32.79 -6.13
N SER A 2 20.19 32.15 -6.07
CA SER A 2 19.88 31.20 -5.00
C SER A 2 20.71 29.94 -5.20
N SER A 3 21.63 29.69 -4.27
CA SER A 3 22.37 28.43 -4.21
C SER A 3 21.38 27.36 -3.74
N PHE A 4 20.87 26.57 -4.68
CA PHE A 4 20.13 25.36 -4.35
C PHE A 4 21.14 24.36 -3.82
N PHE A 5 21.10 24.08 -2.51
CA PHE A 5 21.80 22.93 -1.94
C PHE A 5 21.16 21.68 -2.54
N ALA A 6 21.78 21.12 -3.58
CA ALA A 6 21.39 19.81 -4.07
C ALA A 6 21.65 18.81 -2.94
N SER A 7 20.59 18.19 -2.43
CA SER A 7 20.72 17.11 -1.46
C SER A 7 21.57 16.00 -2.07
N ARG A 8 22.63 15.62 -1.38
CA ARG A 8 23.46 14.48 -1.77
C ARG A 8 22.67 13.16 -1.75
N HIS A 9 21.58 13.09 -1.00
CA HIS A 9 20.73 11.91 -0.92
C HIS A 9 19.35 12.17 -1.50
N MET A 10 18.84 11.23 -2.28
CA MET A 10 17.51 11.26 -2.86
C MET A 10 16.75 9.98 -2.47
N PRO A 11 15.43 10.05 -2.26
CA PRO A 11 14.66 8.85 -1.99
C PRO A 11 14.63 7.95 -3.23
N CYS A 12 14.87 6.65 -3.03
CA CYS A 12 14.59 5.64 -4.03
C CYS A 12 13.08 5.62 -4.30
N ALA A 13 12.68 5.69 -5.58
CA ALA A 13 11.27 5.71 -5.98
C ALA A 13 10.56 4.40 -5.67
N GLU A 14 11.31 3.29 -5.59
CA GLU A 14 10.78 1.94 -5.43
C GLU A 14 10.64 1.53 -3.96
N CYS A 15 11.60 1.83 -3.09
CA CYS A 15 11.61 1.39 -1.68
C CYS A 15 11.70 2.54 -0.65
N GLY A 16 11.74 3.80 -1.10
CA GLY A 16 11.84 4.96 -0.22
C GLY A 16 13.13 5.05 0.61
N ALA A 17 14.17 4.26 0.30
CA ALA A 17 15.49 4.39 0.93
C ALA A 17 16.12 5.75 0.59
N SER A 18 16.79 6.37 1.54
CA SER A 18 17.62 7.55 1.26
C SER A 18 18.94 7.06 0.68
N VAL A 19 19.16 7.30 -0.60
CA VAL A 19 20.32 6.79 -1.36
C VAL A 19 21.17 7.96 -1.81
N ASP A 20 22.49 7.82 -1.76
CA ASP A 20 23.40 8.80 -2.34
C ASP A 20 23.12 8.93 -3.85
N ALA A 21 23.06 10.16 -4.34
CA ALA A 21 22.80 10.45 -5.74
C ALA A 21 23.81 9.77 -6.68
N SER A 22 25.07 9.56 -6.25
CA SER A 22 26.08 8.87 -7.06
C SER A 22 25.91 7.35 -7.12
N GLU A 23 25.22 6.75 -6.14
CA GLU A 23 25.06 5.30 -6.00
C GLU A 23 23.67 4.83 -6.44
N ARG A 24 22.86 5.74 -6.99
CA ARG A 24 21.45 5.48 -7.32
C ARG A 24 21.25 4.37 -8.34
N GLU A 25 22.12 4.28 -9.34
CA GLU A 25 22.02 3.25 -10.38
C GLU A 25 22.43 1.86 -9.87
N GLU A 26 23.27 1.81 -8.83
CA GLU A 26 23.76 0.56 -8.21
C GLU A 26 22.89 0.10 -7.04
N HIS A 27 21.97 0.95 -6.58
CA HIS A 27 21.11 0.66 -5.45
C HIS A 27 20.21 -0.54 -5.69
N VAL A 28 20.41 -1.58 -4.89
CA VAL A 28 19.51 -2.74 -4.79
C VAL A 28 18.57 -2.53 -3.61
N CYS A 29 17.26 -2.61 -3.86
CA CYS A 29 16.26 -2.49 -2.82
C CYS A 29 16.32 -3.69 -1.87
N ASP A 30 16.34 -3.41 -0.57
CA ASP A 30 16.09 -4.42 0.43
C ASP A 30 14.64 -4.94 0.31
N PRO A 31 14.42 -6.27 0.23
CA PRO A 31 13.08 -6.82 0.03
C PRO A 31 12.08 -6.48 1.15
N GLU A 32 12.51 -6.47 2.41
CA GLU A 32 11.61 -6.15 3.54
C GLU A 32 11.21 -4.68 3.49
N ARG A 33 12.17 -3.77 3.25
CA ARG A 33 11.88 -2.35 3.08
C ARG A 33 10.97 -2.07 1.89
N LEU A 34 11.17 -2.77 0.78
CA LEU A 34 10.31 -2.64 -0.40
C LEU A 34 8.86 -3.00 -0.06
N LEU A 35 8.65 -4.07 0.71
CA LEU A 35 7.31 -4.47 1.16
C LEU A 35 6.70 -3.41 2.07
N ASP A 36 7.44 -2.93 3.07
CA ASP A 36 6.98 -1.88 3.98
C ASP A 36 6.58 -0.61 3.22
N TYR A 37 7.42 -0.20 2.26
CA TYR A 37 7.16 1.00 1.47
C TYR A 37 5.92 0.84 0.58
N ARG A 38 5.70 -0.34 -0.01
CA ARG A 38 4.48 -0.63 -0.79
C ARG A 38 3.22 -0.63 0.09
N VAL A 39 3.28 -1.24 1.27
CA VAL A 39 2.16 -1.20 2.24
C VAL A 39 1.86 0.25 2.64
N PHE A 40 2.90 1.05 2.88
CA PHE A 40 2.75 2.47 3.16
C PHE A 40 2.09 3.24 2.02
N GLN A 41 2.49 2.99 0.76
CA GLN A 41 1.89 3.64 -0.41
C GLN A 41 0.40 3.27 -0.58
N LEU A 42 0.03 2.03 -0.26
CA LEU A 42 -1.34 1.53 -0.43
C LEU A 42 -2.27 1.91 0.73
N ARG A 43 -1.78 2.49 1.82
CA ARG A 43 -2.56 2.69 3.05
C ARG A 43 -3.88 3.45 2.83
N ASP A 44 -3.86 4.49 1.99
CA ASP A 44 -5.03 5.33 1.75
C ASP A 44 -6.03 4.61 0.82
N GLU A 45 -5.52 3.82 -0.12
CA GLU A 45 -6.36 2.96 -0.98
C GLU A 45 -7.02 1.84 -0.18
N VAL A 46 -6.27 1.17 0.70
CA VAL A 46 -6.80 0.15 1.61
C VAL A 46 -7.87 0.74 2.51
N ALA A 47 -7.61 1.89 3.15
CA ALA A 47 -8.60 2.56 4.00
C ALA A 47 -9.86 2.96 3.22
N GLY A 48 -9.71 3.46 1.98
CA GLY A 48 -10.83 3.77 1.10
C GLY A 48 -11.66 2.53 0.73
N PHE A 49 -10.98 1.43 0.40
CA PHE A 49 -11.63 0.15 0.12
C PHE A 49 -12.36 -0.39 1.35
N GLU A 50 -11.75 -0.35 2.53
CA GLU A 50 -12.36 -0.80 3.79
C GLU A 50 -13.67 -0.05 4.07
N GLY A 51 -13.68 1.28 3.89
CA GLY A 51 -14.90 2.07 4.07
C GLY A 51 -16.00 1.74 3.06
N VAL A 52 -15.65 1.49 1.79
CA VAL A 52 -16.62 1.06 0.76
C VAL A 52 -17.16 -0.34 1.07
N LEU A 53 -16.29 -1.25 1.50
CA LEU A 53 -16.67 -2.61 1.88
C LEU A 53 -17.59 -2.61 3.10
N GLU A 54 -17.27 -1.84 4.13
CA GLU A 54 -18.12 -1.68 5.32
C GLU A 54 -19.51 -1.17 4.94
N ALA A 55 -19.58 -0.08 4.17
CA ALA A 55 -20.84 0.48 3.69
C ALA A 55 -21.65 -0.53 2.85
N TYR A 56 -20.96 -1.34 2.02
CA TYR A 56 -21.60 -2.41 1.28
C TYR A 56 -22.15 -3.50 2.20
N LEU A 57 -21.37 -3.98 3.16
CA LEU A 57 -21.76 -5.03 4.09
C LEU A 57 -22.94 -4.60 4.99
N ASP A 58 -23.06 -3.31 5.32
CA ASP A 58 -24.20 -2.74 6.05
C ASP A 58 -25.49 -2.64 5.21
N SER A 59 -25.35 -2.61 3.89
CA SER A 59 -26.50 -2.56 2.99
C SER A 59 -27.37 -3.83 3.10
N PRO A 60 -28.67 -3.78 2.77
CA PRO A 60 -29.51 -4.99 2.72
C PRO A 60 -28.94 -6.08 1.81
N GLN A 61 -28.32 -5.69 0.69
CA GLN A 61 -27.70 -6.62 -0.26
C GLN A 61 -26.46 -7.28 0.36
N GLY A 62 -25.57 -6.51 0.99
CA GLY A 62 -24.36 -7.04 1.62
C GLY A 62 -24.68 -8.02 2.74
N ARG A 63 -25.62 -7.68 3.61
CA ARG A 63 -26.11 -8.59 4.67
C ARG A 63 -26.70 -9.89 4.11
N PHE A 64 -27.44 -9.80 3.01
CA PHE A 64 -27.97 -11.01 2.35
C PHE A 64 -26.84 -11.88 1.76
N GLN A 65 -25.85 -11.28 1.10
CA GLN A 65 -24.70 -12.01 0.58
C GLN A 65 -23.87 -12.66 1.68
N GLN A 66 -23.65 -11.97 2.80
CA GLN A 66 -22.99 -12.55 3.97
C GLN A 66 -23.75 -13.76 4.53
N TRP A 67 -25.07 -13.62 4.71
CA TRP A 67 -25.94 -14.72 5.14
C TRP A 67 -25.88 -15.93 4.19
N LEU A 68 -25.85 -15.69 2.88
CA LEU A 68 -25.74 -16.75 1.89
C LEU A 68 -24.38 -17.46 1.98
N ALA A 69 -23.28 -16.70 2.02
CA ALA A 69 -21.92 -17.22 2.10
C ALA A 69 -21.72 -18.10 3.35
N GLU A 70 -22.27 -17.71 4.50
CA GLU A 70 -22.21 -18.52 5.73
C GLU A 70 -22.88 -19.89 5.59
N ARG A 71 -23.94 -19.98 4.78
CA ARG A 71 -24.68 -21.23 4.55
C ARG A 71 -24.02 -22.11 3.50
N GLU A 72 -23.35 -21.53 2.52
CA GLU A 72 -22.57 -22.24 1.50
C GLU A 72 -21.24 -22.78 2.04
N ARG A 73 -20.72 -22.23 3.15
CA ARG A 73 -19.50 -22.72 3.83
C ARG A 73 -19.62 -24.14 4.40
N ARG A 74 -20.83 -24.69 4.57
CA ARG A 74 -20.97 -26.08 5.02
C ARG A 74 -20.63 -27.03 3.87
N PRO A 75 -19.56 -27.84 3.97
CA PRO A 75 -19.41 -28.97 3.06
C PRO A 75 -20.57 -29.96 3.26
N PRO A 76 -20.89 -30.79 2.24
CA PRO A 76 -21.92 -31.83 2.35
C PRO A 76 -21.66 -32.80 3.51
#